data_AF-A0A368F4B7-F1
#
_entry.id   AF-A0A368F4B7-F1
#
_cell.length_a   1.000
_cell.length_b   1.000
_cell.length_c   1.000
_cell.angle_alpha   90.00
_cell.angle_beta   90.00
_cell.angle_gamma   90.00
#
_symmetry.space_group_name_H-M   'P 1'
#
loop_
_entity.id
_entity.type
_entity.pdbx_description
1 polymer ?
#
loop_
_entity_poly.entity_id
_entity_poly.type
_entity_poly.pdbx_seq_one_letter_code
_entity_poly.pdbx_strand_id
1 'polypeptide(L)'
;MGERRYMEHYDPRTRNQDLSLCAKIYDLFSHSDPHRSDAFPGARKMEAEILRMSLSMFHGGAEACGVVAGGGTEVTLLACLAYRNRAWARGMYRPEIIAPSTAHPALDKAAALFGMTIRRVPVREDDRV
;
A
#
# COMPACT_ATOMS: atom_id res chain seq x y z
N MET A 1 10.70 -20.52 -20.13
CA MET A 1 9.98 -20.43 -18.85
C MET A 1 11.07 -20.22 -17.78
N GLY A 2 11.27 -18.98 -17.33
CA GLY A 2 12.41 -18.64 -16.46
C GLY A 2 12.32 -19.35 -15.11
N GLU A 3 13.45 -19.80 -14.59
CA GLU A 3 13.54 -20.37 -13.24
C GLU A 3 13.02 -19.35 -12.23
N ARG A 4 11.95 -19.71 -11.51
CA ARG A 4 11.50 -18.92 -10.36
C ARG A 4 12.59 -19.03 -9.28
N ARG A 5 13.50 -18.06 -9.23
CA ARG A 5 14.35 -17.85 -8.07
C ARG A 5 13.43 -17.60 -6.87
N TYR A 6 13.40 -18.53 -5.93
CA TYR A 6 12.85 -18.25 -4.61
C TYR A 6 13.68 -17.11 -4.01
N MET A 7 13.06 -15.93 -3.93
CA MET A 7 13.65 -14.80 -3.22
C MET A 7 13.33 -14.99 -1.75
N GLU A 8 14.34 -15.20 -0.92
CA GLU A 8 14.13 -15.15 0.53
C GLU A 8 13.67 -13.74 0.91
N HIS A 9 12.52 -13.64 1.55
CA HIS A 9 11.92 -12.36 1.96
C HIS A 9 12.56 -11.79 3.24
N TYR A 10 13.68 -12.35 3.68
CA TYR A 10 14.44 -11.94 4.87
C TYR A 10 15.94 -12.10 4.59
N ASP A 11 16.80 -11.39 5.34
CA ASP A 11 18.24 -11.63 5.29
C ASP A 11 18.56 -12.88 6.13
N PRO A 12 19.10 -13.96 5.52
CA PRO A 12 19.38 -15.20 6.25
C PRO A 12 20.41 -15.02 7.37
N ARG A 13 21.24 -13.96 7.33
CA ARG A 13 22.27 -13.69 8.32
C ARG A 13 21.70 -13.10 9.62
N THR A 14 20.61 -12.35 9.54
CA THR A 14 20.02 -11.62 10.68
C THR A 14 18.65 -12.14 11.10
N ARG A 15 18.07 -13.10 10.36
CA ARG A 15 16.72 -13.65 10.58
C ARG A 15 16.34 -13.84 12.05
N ASN A 16 17.16 -14.52 12.84
CA ASN A 16 16.81 -14.81 14.25
C ASN A 16 16.83 -13.54 15.12
N GLN A 17 17.74 -12.61 14.84
CA GLN A 17 17.80 -11.32 15.52
C GLN A 17 16.59 -10.46 15.15
N ASP A 18 16.24 -10.40 13.87
CA ASP A 18 15.08 -9.64 13.37
C ASP A 18 13.77 -10.19 13.95
N LEU A 19 13.59 -11.52 13.94
CA LEU A 19 12.42 -12.16 14.55
C LEU A 19 12.34 -11.89 16.06
N SER A 20 13.46 -11.96 16.78
CA SER A 20 13.49 -11.65 18.21
C SER A 20 13.12 -10.20 18.49
N LEU A 21 13.60 -9.27 17.67
CA LEU A 21 13.25 -7.86 17.77
C LEU A 21 11.76 -7.63 17.48
N CYS A 22 11.23 -8.17 16.38
CA CYS A 22 9.83 -8.06 16.03
C CYS A 22 8.90 -8.63 17.12
N ALA A 23 9.24 -9.77 17.71
CA ALA A 23 8.48 -10.36 18.80
C ALA A 23 8.43 -9.43 20.03
N LYS A 24 9.55 -8.80 20.39
CA LYS A 24 9.60 -7.82 21.50
C LYS A 24 8.76 -6.58 21.20
N ILE A 25 8.80 -6.07 19.97
CA ILE A 25 7.98 -4.92 19.57
C ILE A 25 6.49 -5.28 19.65
N TYR A 26 6.12 -6.46 19.13
CA TYR A 26 4.75 -6.93 19.22
C TYR A 26 4.29 -7.06 20.67
N ASP A 27 5.10 -7.65 21.55
CA ASP A 27 4.78 -7.76 22.98
C ASP A 27 4.45 -6.39 23.61
N LEU A 28 5.31 -5.38 23.36
CA LEU A 28 5.14 -4.02 23.87
C LEU A 28 3.88 -3.31 23.37
N PHE A 29 3.42 -3.60 22.14
CA PHE A 29 2.33 -2.88 21.48
C PHE A 29 1.11 -3.76 21.16
N SER A 30 1.07 -5.00 21.66
CA SER A 30 0.05 -6.02 21.36
C SER A 30 -1.39 -5.57 21.66
N HIS A 31 -1.55 -4.69 22.64
CA HIS A 31 -2.84 -4.12 23.06
C HIS A 31 -3.08 -2.70 22.53
N SER A 32 -2.18 -2.17 21.70
CA SER A 32 -2.36 -0.83 21.13
C SER A 32 -3.46 -0.82 20.08
N ASP A 33 -4.28 0.23 20.11
CA ASP A 33 -5.34 0.46 19.14
C ASP A 33 -5.20 1.88 18.55
N PRO A 34 -4.69 2.03 17.32
CA PRO A 34 -4.54 3.34 16.67
C PRO A 34 -5.83 4.15 16.54
N HIS A 35 -7.02 3.52 16.59
CA HIS A 35 -8.30 4.23 16.62
C HIS A 35 -8.42 5.13 17.86
N ARG A 36 -7.81 4.73 18.98
CA ARG A 36 -7.79 5.45 20.25
C ARG A 36 -6.49 6.25 20.44
N SER A 37 -6.28 7.23 19.56
CA SER A 37 -5.07 8.07 19.58
C SER A 37 -4.85 8.88 20.86
N ASP A 38 -5.91 9.09 21.66
CA ASP A 38 -5.88 9.66 23.01
C ASP A 38 -5.17 8.74 24.01
N ALA A 39 -5.46 7.43 23.93
CA ALA A 39 -4.91 6.41 24.82
C ALA A 39 -3.54 5.89 24.33
N PHE A 40 -3.30 5.90 23.02
CA PHE A 40 -2.08 5.38 22.40
C PHE A 40 -1.34 6.43 21.55
N PRO A 41 -0.92 7.57 22.15
CA PRO A 41 -0.25 8.64 21.41
C PRO A 41 1.10 8.20 20.81
N GLY A 42 1.76 7.21 21.43
CA GLY A 42 2.99 6.61 20.90
C GLY A 42 2.78 5.87 19.58
N ALA A 43 1.71 5.06 19.46
CA ALA A 43 1.38 4.36 18.22
C ALA A 43 1.07 5.36 17.09
N ARG A 44 0.26 6.38 17.39
CA ARG A 44 -0.07 7.46 16.45
C ARG A 44 1.19 8.23 15.98
N LYS A 45 2.15 8.45 16.89
CA LYS A 45 3.45 9.05 16.53
C LYS A 45 4.25 8.14 15.59
N MET A 46 4.33 6.84 15.89
CA MET A 46 5.05 5.87 15.04
C MET A 46 4.47 5.81 13.62
N GLU A 47 3.14 5.79 13.46
CA GLU A 47 2.51 5.83 12.14
C GLU A 47 2.87 7.11 11.36
N ALA A 48 2.85 8.27 12.03
CA ALA A 48 3.23 9.53 11.42
C ALA A 48 4.71 9.56 10.97
N GLU A 49 5.60 8.99 11.77
CA GLU A 49 7.04 8.90 11.45
C GLU A 49 7.31 7.92 10.30
N ILE A 50 6.64 6.76 10.27
CA ILE A 50 6.70 5.81 9.14
C ILE A 50 6.31 6.51 7.84
N LEU A 51 5.22 7.27 7.86
CA LEU A 51 4.77 8.04 6.71
C LEU A 51 5.81 9.07 6.29
N ARG A 52 6.38 9.83 7.24
CA ARG A 52 7.37 10.85 6.92
C ARG A 52 8.66 10.26 6.36
N MET A 53 9.16 9.17 6.92
CA MET A 53 10.32 8.46 6.36
C MET A 53 10.03 7.97 4.94
N SER A 54 8.88 7.34 4.72
CA SER A 54 8.49 6.82 3.39
C SER A 54 8.35 7.94 2.36
N LEU A 55 7.65 9.02 2.71
CA LEU A 55 7.48 10.17 1.81
C LEU A 55 8.81 10.85 1.49
N SER A 56 9.72 10.94 2.46
CA SER A 56 11.08 11.46 2.20
C SER A 56 11.86 10.57 1.25
N MET A 57 11.79 9.24 1.39
CA MET A 57 12.42 8.29 0.47
C MET A 57 11.91 8.42 -0.98
N PHE A 58 10.63 8.78 -1.15
CA PHE A 58 10.00 9.01 -2.46
C PHE A 58 9.99 10.48 -2.89
N HIS A 59 10.76 11.36 -2.24
CA HIS A 59 10.86 12.79 -2.57
C HIS A 59 9.52 13.56 -2.58
N GLY A 60 8.59 13.22 -1.68
CA GLY A 60 7.23 13.79 -1.67
C GLY A 60 7.13 15.27 -1.26
N GLY A 61 8.16 15.84 -0.63
CA GLY A 61 8.13 17.23 -0.15
C GLY A 61 7.19 17.46 1.05
N ALA A 62 6.96 18.74 1.37
CA ALA A 62 6.20 19.15 2.55
C ALA A 62 4.69 18.84 2.44
N GLU A 63 4.12 19.01 1.25
CA GLU A 63 2.67 18.85 1.02
C GLU A 63 2.22 17.39 0.89
N ALA A 64 3.14 16.45 0.72
CA ALA A 64 2.78 15.04 0.63
C ALA A 64 2.29 14.50 1.98
N CYS A 65 1.23 13.70 1.91
CA CYS A 65 0.60 13.03 3.04
C CYS A 65 0.24 11.58 2.68
N GLY A 66 -0.23 10.80 3.65
CA GLY A 66 -0.61 9.41 3.46
C GLY A 66 -1.24 8.81 4.70
N VAL A 67 -1.52 7.51 4.62
CA VAL A 67 -2.02 6.69 5.73
C VAL A 67 -1.25 5.37 5.77
N VAL A 68 -1.04 4.82 6.96
CA VAL A 68 -0.56 3.44 7.11
C VAL A 68 -1.74 2.50 6.85
N ALA A 69 -1.48 1.40 6.16
CA ALA A 69 -2.50 0.41 5.79
C ALA A 69 -1.97 -1.00 6.05
N GLY A 70 -2.88 -1.97 6.18
CA GLY A 70 -2.57 -3.37 6.49
C GLY A 70 -1.85 -4.13 5.37
N GLY A 71 -1.78 -3.57 4.15
CA GLY A 71 -0.91 -4.13 3.11
C GLY A 71 -1.15 -3.59 1.70
N GLY A 72 -0.42 -4.16 0.73
CA GLY A 72 -0.39 -3.73 -0.67
C GLY A 72 -1.76 -3.71 -1.38
N THR A 73 -2.64 -4.66 -1.04
CA THR A 73 -4.00 -4.66 -1.59
C THR A 73 -4.82 -3.49 -1.05
N GLU A 74 -4.76 -3.22 0.26
CA GLU A 74 -5.52 -2.13 0.88
C GLU A 74 -5.09 -0.76 0.35
N VAL A 75 -3.78 -0.49 0.24
CA VAL A 75 -3.30 0.78 -0.33
C VAL A 75 -3.77 0.98 -1.78
N THR A 76 -3.82 -0.09 -2.57
CA THR A 76 -4.33 -0.05 -3.95
C THR A 76 -5.82 0.31 -3.96
N LEU A 77 -6.60 -0.33 -3.09
CA LEU A 77 -8.03 -0.04 -2.94
C LEU A 77 -8.26 1.42 -2.51
N LEU A 78 -7.56 1.89 -1.48
CA LEU A 78 -7.69 3.27 -0.98
C LEU A 78 -7.32 4.30 -2.04
N ALA A 79 -6.25 4.06 -2.83
CA ALA A 79 -5.88 4.92 -3.93
C ALA A 79 -6.98 5.00 -5.00
N CYS A 80 -7.49 3.85 -5.47
CA CYS A 80 -8.58 3.81 -6.44
C CYS A 80 -9.84 4.51 -5.92
N LEU A 81 -10.20 4.28 -4.65
CA LEU A 81 -11.33 4.91 -3.99
C LEU A 81 -11.18 6.44 -3.94
N ALA A 82 -9.99 6.94 -3.59
CA ALA A 82 -9.70 8.37 -3.57
C ALA A 82 -9.84 9.00 -4.97
N TYR A 83 -9.27 8.36 -6.01
CA TYR A 83 -9.40 8.84 -7.38
C TYR A 83 -10.85 8.81 -7.90
N ARG A 84 -11.62 7.77 -7.55
CA ARG A 84 -13.05 7.68 -7.88
C ARG A 84 -13.84 8.83 -7.25
N ASN A 85 -13.67 9.05 -5.95
CA ASN A 85 -14.39 10.12 -5.25
C ASN A 85 -14.01 11.50 -5.80
N ARG A 86 -12.74 11.70 -6.16
CA ARG A 86 -12.29 12.92 -6.84
C ARG A 86 -12.92 13.09 -8.24
N ALA A 87 -13.10 12.00 -8.98
CA ALA A 87 -13.78 12.03 -10.28
C ALA A 87 -15.26 12.37 -10.14
N TRP A 88 -15.95 11.78 -9.17
CA TRP A 88 -17.36 12.09 -8.85
C TRP A 88 -17.56 13.54 -8.46
N ALA A 89 -16.66 14.10 -7.63
CA ALA A 89 -16.68 15.52 -7.28
C ALA A 89 -16.50 16.46 -8.49
N ARG A 90 -15.98 15.94 -9.61
CA ARG A 90 -15.83 16.64 -10.90
C ARG A 90 -16.91 16.29 -11.93
N GLY A 91 -17.97 15.60 -11.52
CA GLY A 91 -19.09 15.21 -12.40
C GLY A 91 -18.84 13.98 -13.29
N MET A 92 -17.75 13.24 -13.09
CA MET A 92 -17.42 12.04 -13.86
C MET A 92 -17.87 10.77 -13.13
N TYR A 93 -19.11 10.34 -13.34
CA TYR A 93 -19.74 9.27 -12.54
C TYR A 93 -19.36 7.83 -12.92
N ARG A 94 -18.69 7.63 -14.06
CA ARG A 94 -18.21 6.31 -14.53
C ARG A 94 -16.69 6.32 -14.73
N PRO A 95 -15.89 6.47 -13.66
CA PRO A 95 -14.45 6.53 -13.78
C PRO A 95 -13.87 5.20 -14.23
N GLU A 96 -12.84 5.26 -15.08
CA GLU A 96 -12.12 4.10 -15.59
C GLU A 96 -10.71 4.02 -14.99
N ILE A 97 -10.24 2.81 -14.70
CA ILE A 97 -8.85 2.48 -14.37
C ILE A 97 -8.20 1.97 -15.66
N ILE A 98 -7.17 2.66 -16.14
CA ILE A 98 -6.35 2.17 -17.26
C ILE A 98 -5.04 1.65 -16.68
N ALA A 99 -4.75 0.37 -16.90
CA ALA A 99 -3.56 -0.26 -16.31
C ALA A 99 -2.96 -1.32 -17.27
N PRO A 100 -1.63 -1.57 -17.21
CA PRO A 100 -1.01 -2.68 -17.92
C PRO A 100 -1.64 -4.04 -17.57
N SER A 101 -1.59 -5.00 -18.48
CA SER A 101 -2.04 -6.39 -18.24
C SER A 101 -1.27 -7.07 -17.09
N THR A 102 -0.03 -6.64 -16.84
CA THR A 102 0.83 -7.14 -15.76
C THR A 102 0.60 -6.47 -14.40
N ALA A 103 -0.18 -5.40 -14.32
CA ALA A 103 -0.40 -4.69 -13.06
C ALA A 103 -1.23 -5.52 -12.07
N HIS A 104 -0.97 -5.37 -10.76
CA HIS A 104 -1.49 -6.22 -9.70
C HIS A 104 -3.03 -6.47 -9.80
N PRO A 105 -3.52 -7.69 -9.55
CA PRO A 105 -4.97 -8.01 -9.55
C PRO A 105 -5.83 -7.24 -8.53
N ALA A 106 -5.20 -6.44 -7.66
CA ALA A 106 -5.92 -5.61 -6.69
C ALA A 106 -6.67 -4.47 -7.40
N LEU A 107 -6.26 -4.09 -8.60
CA LEU A 107 -6.96 -3.12 -9.44
C LEU A 107 -8.30 -3.68 -9.95
N ASP A 108 -8.36 -4.95 -10.36
CA ASP A 108 -9.64 -5.57 -10.76
C ASP A 108 -10.58 -5.67 -9.55
N LYS A 109 -10.03 -6.05 -8.39
CA LYS A 109 -10.77 -6.04 -7.12
C LYS A 109 -11.30 -4.64 -6.79
N ALA A 110 -10.49 -3.59 -6.95
CA ALA A 110 -10.91 -2.21 -6.75
C ALA A 110 -12.05 -1.82 -7.70
N ALA A 111 -11.92 -2.17 -8.98
CA ALA A 111 -12.92 -1.87 -9.99
C ALA A 111 -14.28 -2.51 -9.66
N ALA A 112 -14.27 -3.79 -9.28
CA ALA A 112 -15.45 -4.52 -8.87
C ALA A 112 -16.09 -3.95 -7.59
N LEU A 113 -15.29 -3.69 -6.55
CA LEU A 113 -15.78 -3.20 -5.25
C LEU A 113 -16.33 -1.77 -5.32
N PHE A 114 -15.72 -0.91 -6.16
CA PHE A 114 -16.02 0.51 -6.16
C PHE A 114 -16.84 1.00 -7.35
N GLY A 115 -17.30 0.08 -8.21
CA GLY A 115 -18.13 0.40 -9.36
C GLY A 115 -17.38 1.16 -10.45
N MET A 116 -16.11 0.82 -10.68
CA MET A 116 -15.28 1.41 -11.74
C MET A 116 -15.14 0.42 -12.89
N THR A 117 -14.84 0.91 -14.10
CA THR A 117 -14.43 0.04 -15.22
C THR A 117 -12.91 -0.09 -15.24
N ILE A 118 -12.37 -1.28 -15.43
CA ILE A 118 -10.93 -1.48 -15.65
C ILE A 118 -10.63 -1.84 -17.10
N ARG A 119 -9.64 -1.17 -17.68
CA ARG A 119 -9.13 -1.41 -19.03
C ARG A 119 -7.68 -1.89 -18.92
N ARG A 120 -7.47 -3.17 -19.20
CA ARG A 120 -6.14 -3.78 -19.24
C ARG A 120 -5.50 -3.55 -20.61
N VAL A 121 -4.34 -2.92 -20.63
CA VAL A 121 -3.57 -2.62 -21.85
C VAL A 121 -2.49 -3.69 -22.04
N PRO A 122 -2.35 -4.30 -23.24
CA PRO A 122 -1.27 -5.25 -23.52
C PRO A 122 0.11 -4.61 -23.29
N VAL A 123 1.06 -5.41 -22.81
CA VAL A 123 2.47 -5.03 -22.69
C VAL A 123 3.26 -5.55 -23.89
N ARG A 124 4.41 -4.92 -24.17
CA ARG A 124 5.41 -5.36 -25.14
C ARG A 124 6.15 -6.60 -24.62
N GLU A 125 7.04 -7.15 -25.43
CA GLU A 125 7.86 -8.32 -25.07
C GLU A 125 8.78 -8.10 -23.84
N ASP A 126 9.07 -6.85 -23.49
CA ASP A 126 9.86 -6.48 -22.31
C ASP A 126 9.00 -6.17 -21.06
N ASP A 127 7.73 -6.60 -21.06
CA ASP A 127 6.74 -6.41 -19.99
C ASP A 127 6.38 -4.94 -19.67
N ARG A 128 6.71 -3.99 -20.56
CA ARG A 128 6.36 -2.57 -20.45
C ARG A 128 5.26 -2.14 -21.44
N VAL A 129 4.60 -1.00 -21.19
CA VAL A 129 3.62 -0.38 -22.10
C VAL A 129 4.31 0.71 -22.92
#